data_AF-A0A955NS62-F1
#
_entry.id   AF-A0A955NS62-F1
#
_cell.length_a   1.000
_cell.length_b   1.000
_cell.length_c   1.000
_cell.angle_alpha   90.00
_cell.angle_beta   90.00
_cell.angle_gamma   90.00
#
_symmetry.space_group_name_H-M   'P 1'
#
loop_
_entity.id
_entity.type
_entity.pdbx_description
1 polymer ?
#
loop_
_entity_poly.entity_id
_entity_poly.type
_entity_poly.pdbx_seq_one_letter_code
_entity_poly.pdbx_strand_id
1 'polypeptide(L)'
;EAHAERIDREGKRLKVILSGREPIYGRTVIAALGRSGNHRTLDVPGEDLDKVFNRLYDPKDFRGQKTLVVGGGDSAMETAIALAKAGSDVTLSYRKKDFSRPKPENVDMILALSENPNAEASVEEPDSERVTTASGDFLAEDRVSGSLTLKMPTDVVEIRPESAILRDGEGNSETIPNDVVFTMIGREPPLDFFRRSGVRIQGEWGIKNYAAMASFILFCVWMYLWKSGGNPINNFWVAHSWFPYNLSKAFSHLMENPKSLLGTIAISMTQPAFYYGLAYALIVSIFGWRRIARRRTPYVTKQTLALILIQVIPLFILPYILLPWMGHNGWLPRTFADIFFPVVDYDPHGREYWRAAGFILAWPLFIHNVFTNEPLWGWLVVCFLQTFVLIPAMIYFWGKGAYCGWICSCGALAETLGDTHRTKMPHGPKWNRLNMAGQVILFFGFFLLLLRILAWLGVPGLGGVFYHLNDKV
;
A
#
# COMPACT_ATOMS: atom_id res chain seq x y z
N GLU A 1 6.90 -21.70 -37.34
CA GLU A 1 7.65 -20.42 -37.22
C GLU A 1 8.97 -20.62 -36.48
N ALA A 2 9.87 -19.64 -36.48
CA ALA A 2 11.10 -19.67 -35.67
C ALA A 2 10.88 -18.88 -34.37
N HIS A 3 10.84 -19.58 -33.23
CA HIS A 3 10.58 -18.97 -31.92
C HIS A 3 11.87 -18.90 -31.09
N ALA A 4 12.25 -17.70 -30.62
CA ALA A 4 13.44 -17.52 -29.80
C ALA A 4 13.14 -17.67 -28.31
N GLU A 5 13.85 -18.56 -27.62
CA GLU A 5 13.59 -18.88 -26.21
C GLU A 5 14.48 -18.11 -25.23
N ARG A 6 15.74 -17.88 -25.62
CA ARG A 6 16.79 -17.28 -24.81
C ARG A 6 17.92 -16.71 -25.68
N ILE A 7 18.58 -15.67 -25.20
CA ILE A 7 19.84 -15.16 -25.76
C ILE A 7 20.95 -15.32 -24.71
N ASP A 8 22.01 -16.03 -25.07
CA ASP A 8 23.21 -16.16 -24.24
C ASP A 8 24.38 -15.37 -24.83
N ARG A 9 25.28 -14.91 -23.97
CA ARG A 9 26.56 -14.34 -24.41
C ARG A 9 27.62 -15.45 -24.47
N GLU A 10 28.20 -15.64 -25.65
CA GLU A 10 29.27 -16.62 -25.90
C GLU A 10 30.48 -15.91 -26.52
N GLY A 11 31.46 -15.57 -25.67
CA GLY A 11 32.61 -14.77 -26.05
C GLY A 11 32.22 -13.38 -26.58
N LYS A 12 32.55 -13.11 -27.85
CA LYS A 12 32.25 -11.84 -28.55
C LYS A 12 30.91 -11.85 -29.32
N ARG A 13 30.18 -12.97 -29.31
CA ARG A 13 28.92 -13.14 -30.03
C ARG A 13 27.78 -13.44 -29.05
N LEU A 14 26.57 -13.22 -29.52
CA LEU A 14 25.33 -13.60 -28.87
C LEU A 14 24.79 -14.85 -29.58
N LYS A 15 24.43 -15.86 -28.80
CA LYS A 15 23.80 -17.09 -29.23
C LYS A 15 22.30 -17.00 -28.97
N VAL A 16 21.51 -17.03 -30.03
CA VAL A 16 20.03 -17.04 -29.96
C VAL A 16 19.58 -18.49 -30.01
N ILE A 17 19.03 -18.97 -28.89
CA ILE A 17 18.47 -20.32 -28.79
C ILE A 17 17.04 -20.29 -29.34
N LEU A 18 16.78 -21.18 -30.29
CA LEU A 18 15.48 -21.31 -30.96
C LEU A 18 14.79 -22.61 -30.52
N SER A 19 13.46 -22.57 -30.45
CA SER A 19 12.65 -23.75 -30.14
C SER A 19 12.72 -24.76 -31.29
N GLY A 20 13.18 -25.98 -31.00
CA GLY A 20 13.25 -27.09 -31.96
C GLY A 20 14.19 -26.86 -33.16
N ARG A 21 15.15 -25.93 -33.06
CA ARG A 21 16.09 -25.60 -34.14
C ARG A 21 17.49 -25.35 -33.62
N GLU A 22 18.47 -25.46 -34.51
CA GLU A 22 19.85 -25.07 -34.22
C GLU A 22 19.93 -23.57 -33.84
N PRO A 23 20.77 -23.22 -32.87
CA PRO A 23 20.93 -21.84 -32.43
C PRO A 23 21.64 -20.99 -33.49
N ILE A 24 21.28 -19.71 -33.54
CA ILE A 24 21.84 -18.74 -34.48
C ILE A 24 22.80 -17.80 -33.73
N TYR A 25 23.90 -17.41 -34.37
CA TYR A 25 24.91 -16.54 -33.77
C TYR A 25 24.91 -15.15 -34.42
N GLY A 26 24.95 -14.10 -33.60
CA GLY A 26 25.04 -12.71 -34.05
C GLY A 26 26.05 -11.91 -33.22
N ARG A 27 26.58 -10.81 -33.76
CA ARG A 27 27.32 -9.81 -32.95
C ARG A 27 26.36 -8.96 -32.12
N THR A 28 25.18 -8.70 -32.67
CA THR A 28 24.13 -7.86 -32.11
C THR A 28 22.79 -8.59 -32.26
N VAL A 29 21.94 -8.52 -31.24
CA VAL A 29 20.56 -9.02 -31.30
C VAL A 29 19.64 -7.89 -30.87
N ILE A 30 18.63 -7.59 -31.69
CA ILE A 30 17.61 -6.58 -31.41
C ILE A 30 16.33 -7.32 -31.03
N ALA A 31 15.91 -7.18 -29.76
CA ALA A 31 14.66 -7.78 -29.27
C ALA A 31 13.49 -6.81 -29.46
N ALA A 32 12.75 -6.95 -30.57
CA ALA A 32 11.59 -6.13 -30.92
C ALA A 32 10.24 -6.83 -30.60
N LEU A 33 10.14 -7.44 -29.41
CA LEU A 33 9.00 -8.30 -29.00
C LEU A 33 7.74 -7.52 -28.59
N GLY A 34 7.82 -6.18 -28.51
CA GLY A 34 6.75 -5.32 -28.02
C GLY A 34 6.49 -5.46 -26.51
N ARG A 35 5.48 -4.73 -26.01
CA ARG A 35 5.06 -4.75 -24.59
C ARG A 35 3.97 -5.78 -24.30
N SER A 36 3.19 -6.11 -25.32
CA SER A 36 2.01 -6.94 -25.20
C SER A 36 2.35 -8.41 -24.95
N GLY A 37 3.51 -8.92 -25.39
CA GLY A 37 3.89 -10.32 -25.21
C GLY A 37 2.86 -11.32 -25.76
N ASN A 38 2.86 -12.53 -25.21
CA ASN A 38 1.97 -13.61 -25.63
C ASN A 38 0.57 -13.40 -25.05
N HIS A 39 -0.46 -13.66 -25.85
CA HIS A 39 -1.82 -13.67 -25.31
C HIS A 39 -1.98 -14.84 -24.35
N ARG A 40 -2.80 -14.65 -23.32
CA ARG A 40 -3.22 -15.78 -22.51
C ARG A 40 -4.17 -16.64 -23.32
N THR A 41 -4.07 -17.94 -23.12
CA THR A 41 -4.96 -18.94 -23.67
C THR A 41 -6.07 -19.26 -22.67
N LEU A 42 -7.23 -19.64 -23.17
CA LEU A 42 -8.33 -20.23 -22.43
C LEU A 42 -8.03 -21.69 -22.09
N ASP A 43 -7.14 -22.34 -22.86
CA ASP A 43 -6.80 -23.76 -22.75
C ASP A 43 -8.03 -24.66 -22.92
N VAL A 44 -8.88 -24.32 -23.89
CA VAL A 44 -10.12 -25.04 -24.21
C VAL A 44 -10.08 -25.59 -25.63
N PRO A 45 -10.78 -26.71 -25.92
CA PRO A 45 -10.85 -27.22 -27.28
C PRO A 45 -11.48 -26.18 -28.22
N GLY A 46 -10.86 -26.01 -29.39
CA GLY A 46 -11.31 -25.09 -30.45
C GLY A 46 -10.88 -23.63 -30.29
N GLU A 47 -10.03 -23.30 -29.30
CA GLU A 47 -9.44 -21.97 -29.17
C GLU A 47 -8.57 -21.58 -30.39
N ASP A 48 -7.98 -22.55 -31.09
CA ASP A 48 -7.13 -22.31 -32.26
C ASP A 48 -7.90 -22.12 -33.58
N LEU A 49 -9.24 -22.05 -33.54
CA LEU A 49 -10.06 -21.84 -34.75
C LEU A 49 -9.84 -20.42 -35.32
N ASP A 50 -9.89 -20.28 -36.65
CA ASP A 50 -9.66 -19.01 -37.37
C ASP A 50 -10.62 -17.87 -36.97
N LYS A 51 -11.76 -18.21 -36.36
CA LYS A 51 -12.77 -17.27 -35.83
C LYS A 51 -12.44 -16.72 -34.44
N VAL A 52 -11.33 -17.13 -33.83
CA VAL A 52 -10.93 -16.73 -32.47
C VAL A 52 -9.84 -15.67 -32.56
N PHE A 53 -10.15 -14.46 -32.09
CA PHE A 53 -9.27 -13.30 -32.14
C PHE A 53 -8.86 -12.88 -30.73
N ASN A 54 -7.62 -12.43 -30.58
CA ASN A 54 -7.10 -11.87 -29.30
C ASN A 54 -6.91 -10.34 -29.34
N ARG A 55 -7.40 -9.70 -30.42
CA ARG A 55 -7.32 -8.26 -30.66
C ARG A 55 -8.44 -7.83 -31.59
N LEU A 56 -9.03 -6.66 -31.32
CA LEU A 56 -10.00 -6.03 -32.21
C LEU A 56 -9.29 -4.97 -33.06
N TYR A 57 -9.35 -5.12 -34.39
CA TYR A 57 -8.78 -4.17 -35.34
C TYR A 57 -9.84 -3.17 -35.81
N ASP A 58 -10.83 -3.61 -36.57
CA ASP A 58 -11.98 -2.81 -36.98
C ASP A 58 -13.28 -3.49 -36.53
N PRO A 59 -14.12 -2.86 -35.67
CA PRO A 59 -15.39 -3.44 -35.27
C PRO A 59 -16.40 -3.55 -36.43
N LYS A 60 -16.26 -2.76 -37.50
CA LYS A 60 -17.19 -2.79 -38.65
C LYS A 60 -17.14 -4.11 -39.42
N ASP A 61 -16.01 -4.82 -39.39
CA ASP A 61 -15.84 -6.12 -40.03
C ASP A 61 -16.77 -7.20 -39.46
N PHE A 62 -17.29 -6.98 -38.24
CA PHE A 62 -18.13 -7.93 -37.50
C PHE A 62 -19.60 -7.48 -37.40
N ARG A 63 -20.01 -6.49 -38.21
CA ARG A 63 -21.38 -5.98 -38.23
C ARG A 63 -22.38 -7.09 -38.59
N GLY A 64 -23.46 -7.19 -37.82
CA GLY A 64 -24.51 -8.21 -37.99
C GLY A 64 -24.10 -9.63 -37.58
N GLN A 65 -22.88 -9.85 -37.10
CA GLN A 65 -22.43 -11.16 -36.62
C GLN A 65 -22.73 -11.34 -35.13
N LYS A 66 -22.88 -12.60 -34.71
CA LYS A 66 -22.94 -12.99 -33.30
C LYS A 66 -21.53 -13.12 -32.74
N THR A 67 -21.18 -12.22 -31.83
CA THR A 67 -19.82 -12.14 -31.30
C THR A 67 -19.77 -12.53 -29.83
N LEU A 68 -18.92 -13.49 -29.48
CA LEU A 68 -18.60 -13.81 -28.09
C LEU A 68 -17.34 -13.05 -27.66
N VAL A 69 -17.44 -12.16 -26.68
CA VAL A 69 -16.27 -11.54 -26.04
C VAL A 69 -16.01 -12.21 -24.69
N VAL A 70 -14.79 -12.65 -24.45
CA VAL A 70 -14.39 -13.36 -23.22
C VAL A 70 -13.43 -12.50 -22.42
N GLY A 71 -13.84 -12.09 -21.22
CA GLY A 71 -13.01 -11.29 -20.31
C GLY A 71 -13.79 -10.25 -19.51
N GLY A 72 -13.12 -9.63 -18.55
CA GLY A 72 -13.71 -8.61 -17.68
C GLY A 72 -12.70 -7.54 -17.25
N GLY A 73 -11.77 -7.20 -18.14
CA GLY A 73 -10.87 -6.06 -18.03
C GLY A 73 -11.25 -4.98 -19.06
N ASP A 74 -10.60 -3.82 -19.03
CA ASP A 74 -10.90 -2.70 -19.93
C ASP A 74 -10.89 -3.11 -21.41
N SER A 75 -9.87 -3.87 -21.85
CA SER A 75 -9.83 -4.36 -23.23
C SER A 75 -11.07 -5.17 -23.64
N ALA A 76 -11.62 -5.99 -22.74
CA ALA A 76 -12.81 -6.79 -23.05
C ALA A 76 -14.05 -5.89 -23.15
N MET A 77 -14.17 -4.90 -22.26
CA MET A 77 -15.29 -3.96 -22.26
C MET A 77 -15.25 -3.04 -23.47
N GLU A 78 -14.10 -2.43 -23.76
CA GLU A 78 -13.93 -1.57 -24.93
C GLU A 78 -14.20 -2.33 -26.23
N THR A 79 -13.76 -3.60 -26.34
CA THR A 79 -14.09 -4.47 -27.48
C THR A 79 -15.59 -4.73 -27.57
N ALA A 80 -16.25 -5.08 -26.47
CA ALA A 80 -17.69 -5.33 -26.46
C ALA A 80 -18.51 -4.08 -26.82
N ILE A 81 -18.15 -2.92 -26.28
CA ILE A 81 -18.77 -1.62 -26.60
C ILE A 81 -18.60 -1.30 -28.09
N ALA A 82 -17.38 -1.40 -28.61
CA ALA A 82 -17.09 -1.07 -30.01
C ALA A 82 -17.85 -1.97 -30.99
N LEU A 83 -17.91 -3.28 -30.72
CA LEU A 83 -18.64 -4.25 -31.54
C LEU A 83 -20.16 -4.03 -31.48
N ALA A 84 -20.72 -3.78 -30.30
CA ALA A 84 -22.14 -3.51 -30.14
C ALA A 84 -22.55 -2.23 -30.89
N LYS A 85 -21.74 -1.16 -30.80
CA LYS A 85 -21.97 0.08 -31.54
C LYS A 85 -21.80 -0.04 -33.05
N ALA A 86 -20.95 -0.95 -33.52
CA ALA A 86 -20.80 -1.26 -34.93
C ALA A 86 -21.93 -2.16 -35.48
N GLY A 87 -22.87 -2.59 -34.64
CA GLY A 87 -24.05 -3.38 -35.04
C GLY A 87 -23.87 -4.89 -34.91
N SER A 88 -22.93 -5.37 -34.08
CA SER A 88 -22.80 -6.80 -33.76
C SER A 88 -23.72 -7.20 -32.60
N ASP A 89 -24.16 -8.46 -32.59
CA ASP A 89 -24.86 -9.08 -31.45
C ASP A 89 -23.84 -9.68 -30.49
N VAL A 90 -23.50 -8.95 -29.43
CA VAL A 90 -22.37 -9.25 -28.54
C VAL A 90 -22.84 -9.99 -27.30
N THR A 91 -22.26 -11.16 -27.03
CA THR A 91 -22.32 -11.81 -25.71
C THR A 91 -21.00 -11.60 -24.98
N LEU A 92 -21.01 -10.94 -23.81
CA LEU A 92 -19.84 -10.78 -22.96
C LEU A 92 -19.85 -11.84 -21.84
N SER A 93 -18.90 -12.76 -21.90
CA SER A 93 -18.69 -13.83 -20.91
C SER A 93 -17.58 -13.47 -19.93
N TYR A 94 -17.88 -13.54 -18.63
CA TYR A 94 -16.88 -13.33 -17.58
C TYR A 94 -17.08 -14.25 -16.38
N ARG A 95 -15.98 -14.85 -15.93
CA ARG A 95 -15.95 -15.89 -14.88
C ARG A 95 -16.32 -15.43 -13.46
N LYS A 96 -16.39 -14.12 -13.20
CA LYS A 96 -16.74 -13.60 -11.86
C LYS A 96 -18.13 -12.97 -11.88
N LYS A 97 -18.71 -12.85 -10.68
CA LYS A 97 -20.02 -12.22 -10.48
C LYS A 97 -20.02 -10.72 -10.74
N ASP A 98 -18.91 -10.04 -10.41
CA ASP A 98 -18.80 -8.58 -10.50
C ASP A 98 -17.49 -8.14 -11.17
N PHE A 99 -17.55 -6.99 -11.84
CA PHE A 99 -16.38 -6.33 -12.42
C PHE A 99 -15.59 -5.59 -11.34
N SER A 100 -14.34 -6.01 -11.10
CA SER A 100 -13.48 -5.44 -10.04
C SER A 100 -12.20 -4.79 -10.55
N ARG A 101 -11.98 -4.83 -11.87
CA ARG A 101 -10.72 -4.44 -12.52
C ARG A 101 -10.86 -3.26 -13.48
N PRO A 102 -11.91 -3.20 -14.32
CA PRO A 102 -12.07 -2.12 -15.30
C PRO A 102 -12.30 -0.77 -14.63
N LYS A 103 -12.12 0.30 -15.39
CA LYS A 103 -12.52 1.65 -15.00
C LYS A 103 -14.05 1.71 -14.79
N PRO A 104 -14.54 2.48 -13.80
CA PRO A 104 -15.97 2.64 -13.57
C PRO A 104 -16.74 3.08 -14.83
N GLU A 105 -16.17 4.00 -15.62
CA GLU A 105 -16.76 4.50 -16.87
C GLU A 105 -17.11 3.37 -17.86
N ASN A 106 -16.19 2.41 -18.05
CA ASN A 106 -16.42 1.26 -18.94
C ASN A 106 -17.51 0.32 -18.39
N VAL A 107 -17.59 0.17 -17.07
CA VAL A 107 -18.63 -0.64 -16.43
C VAL A 107 -20.01 -0.01 -16.65
N ASP A 108 -20.12 1.30 -16.42
CA ASP A 108 -21.36 2.05 -16.58
C ASP A 108 -21.87 1.97 -18.03
N MET A 109 -20.97 2.09 -19.01
CA MET A 109 -21.31 1.95 -20.44
C MET A 109 -21.82 0.55 -20.80
N ILE A 110 -21.15 -0.50 -20.31
CA ILE A 110 -21.58 -1.88 -20.54
C ILE A 110 -22.97 -2.14 -19.97
N LEU A 111 -23.23 -1.67 -18.75
CA LEU A 111 -24.55 -1.82 -18.11
C LEU A 111 -25.62 -1.06 -18.90
N ALA A 112 -25.34 0.19 -19.29
CA ALA A 112 -26.26 1.00 -20.08
C ALA A 112 -26.60 0.35 -21.44
N LEU A 113 -25.59 -0.18 -22.15
CA LEU A 113 -25.80 -0.88 -23.43
C LEU A 113 -26.53 -2.23 -23.27
N SER A 114 -26.37 -2.90 -22.12
CA SER A 114 -27.10 -4.14 -21.83
C SER A 114 -28.59 -3.93 -21.58
N GLU A 115 -28.96 -2.76 -21.03
CA GLU A 115 -30.36 -2.39 -20.78
C GLU A 115 -31.00 -1.73 -22.01
N ASN A 116 -30.24 -0.88 -22.70
CA ASN A 116 -30.67 -0.16 -23.89
C ASN A 116 -29.57 -0.20 -24.96
N PRO A 117 -29.75 -0.98 -26.03
CA PRO A 117 -28.78 -1.06 -27.12
C PRO A 117 -28.49 0.27 -27.84
N ASN A 118 -29.36 1.28 -27.68
CA ASN A 118 -29.19 2.63 -28.23
C ASN A 118 -28.66 3.65 -27.20
N ALA A 119 -28.16 3.22 -26.05
CA ALA A 119 -27.58 4.11 -25.05
C ALA A 119 -26.39 4.91 -25.60
N GLU A 120 -26.27 6.16 -25.16
CA GLU A 120 -25.18 7.06 -25.54
C GLU A 120 -23.90 6.65 -24.81
N ALA A 121 -23.01 5.91 -25.48
CA ALA A 121 -21.81 5.34 -24.88
C ALA A 121 -20.60 5.44 -25.83
N SER A 122 -19.80 6.49 -25.81
CA SER A 122 -18.61 6.63 -26.69
C SER A 122 -17.30 6.35 -25.96
N VAL A 123 -16.37 5.63 -26.62
CA VAL A 123 -14.97 5.54 -26.21
C VAL A 123 -14.14 6.37 -27.19
N GLU A 124 -13.95 7.67 -26.90
CA GLU A 124 -13.26 8.59 -27.82
C GLU A 124 -11.76 8.31 -27.92
N GLU A 125 -11.13 7.88 -26.83
CA GLU A 125 -9.73 7.44 -26.79
C GLU A 125 -9.65 6.08 -26.07
N PRO A 126 -9.54 4.95 -26.81
CA PRO A 126 -9.39 3.65 -26.17
C PRO A 126 -8.07 3.61 -25.39
N ASP A 127 -8.16 3.40 -24.08
CA ASP A 127 -6.98 3.29 -23.22
C ASP A 127 -6.20 2.00 -23.51
N SER A 128 -6.90 0.96 -23.96
CA SER A 128 -6.30 -0.32 -24.29
C SER A 128 -5.77 -0.33 -25.73
N GLU A 129 -4.45 -0.50 -25.90
CA GLU A 129 -3.81 -0.74 -27.21
C GLU A 129 -4.39 -1.97 -27.98
N ARG A 130 -5.22 -2.80 -27.34
CA ARG A 130 -5.91 -3.94 -27.98
C ARG A 130 -7.16 -3.56 -28.77
N VAL A 131 -7.61 -2.31 -28.60
CA VAL A 131 -8.71 -1.71 -29.33
C VAL A 131 -8.10 -0.51 -30.05
N THR A 132 -7.84 -0.65 -31.34
CA THR A 132 -7.17 0.40 -32.12
C THR A 132 -8.10 1.49 -32.61
N THR A 133 -9.40 1.32 -32.38
CA THR A 133 -10.44 2.15 -32.98
C THR A 133 -11.31 2.71 -31.87
N ALA A 134 -11.38 4.05 -31.82
CA ALA A 134 -12.33 4.73 -30.96
C ALA A 134 -13.77 4.38 -31.36
N SER A 135 -14.72 4.55 -30.44
CA SER A 135 -16.15 4.31 -30.67
C SER A 135 -17.00 5.58 -30.51
N GLY A 136 -16.57 6.66 -31.18
CA GLY A 136 -17.25 7.97 -31.21
C GLY A 136 -18.29 8.12 -32.34
N ASP A 137 -18.77 9.35 -32.54
CA ASP A 137 -19.84 9.70 -33.49
C ASP A 137 -19.55 9.36 -34.96
N PHE A 138 -18.29 9.09 -35.32
CA PHE A 138 -17.92 8.62 -36.66
C PHE A 138 -18.33 7.16 -36.95
N LEU A 139 -18.72 6.38 -35.93
CA LEU A 139 -19.45 5.12 -36.12
C LEU A 139 -20.96 5.35 -36.32
N ALA A 140 -21.48 6.56 -36.06
CA ALA A 140 -22.91 6.85 -36.06
C ALA A 140 -23.53 7.09 -37.44
N GLU A 141 -22.71 7.21 -38.50
CA GLU A 141 -23.23 7.43 -39.87
C GLU A 141 -24.07 6.25 -40.39
N ASP A 142 -23.95 5.07 -39.76
CA ASP A 142 -24.62 3.83 -40.14
C ASP A 142 -25.25 3.15 -38.90
N ARG A 143 -26.29 3.74 -38.27
CA ARG A 143 -26.98 3.13 -37.12
C ARG A 143 -27.71 1.82 -37.49
N VAL A 144 -27.00 0.70 -37.48
CA VAL A 144 -27.60 -0.62 -37.24
C VAL A 144 -27.40 -0.92 -35.76
N SER A 145 -28.51 -1.02 -35.03
CA SER A 145 -28.49 -1.28 -33.59
C SER A 145 -27.95 -2.69 -33.34
N GLY A 146 -26.79 -2.81 -32.70
CA GLY A 146 -26.27 -4.08 -32.19
C GLY A 146 -26.96 -4.46 -30.89
N SER A 147 -26.44 -5.47 -30.21
CA SER A 147 -26.95 -5.91 -28.90
C SER A 147 -25.79 -6.26 -27.97
N LEU A 148 -25.99 -6.14 -26.65
CA LEU A 148 -25.01 -6.57 -25.67
C LEU A 148 -25.67 -7.37 -24.55
N THR A 149 -25.37 -8.66 -24.51
CA THR A 149 -25.85 -9.59 -23.48
C THR A 149 -24.73 -9.96 -22.53
N LEU A 150 -24.97 -9.81 -21.22
CA LEU A 150 -24.03 -10.19 -20.17
C LEU A 150 -24.28 -11.64 -19.71
N LYS A 151 -23.25 -12.49 -19.78
CA LYS A 151 -23.25 -13.86 -19.22
C LYS A 151 -22.19 -13.93 -18.13
N MET A 152 -22.63 -13.80 -16.88
CA MET A 152 -21.76 -13.82 -15.70
C MET A 152 -22.49 -14.42 -14.49
N PRO A 153 -21.82 -15.24 -13.66
CA PRO A 153 -20.48 -15.77 -13.85
C PRO A 153 -20.47 -16.96 -14.84
N THR A 154 -19.66 -16.91 -15.89
CA THR A 154 -19.49 -18.03 -16.83
C THR A 154 -18.04 -18.25 -17.26
N ASP A 155 -17.65 -19.52 -17.45
CA ASP A 155 -16.41 -19.95 -18.07
C ASP A 155 -16.68 -20.54 -19.47
N VAL A 156 -15.80 -20.29 -20.44
CA VAL A 156 -15.84 -20.98 -21.74
C VAL A 156 -15.26 -22.38 -21.54
N VAL A 157 -15.94 -23.41 -22.05
CA VAL A 157 -15.52 -24.81 -21.94
C VAL A 157 -15.02 -25.36 -23.27
N GLU A 158 -15.65 -24.96 -24.38
CA GLU A 158 -15.35 -25.42 -25.74
C GLU A 158 -15.78 -24.35 -26.74
N ILE A 159 -14.98 -24.15 -27.80
CA ILE A 159 -15.35 -23.32 -28.94
C ILE A 159 -15.53 -24.25 -30.15
N ARG A 160 -16.68 -24.14 -30.81
CA ARG A 160 -17.05 -24.91 -32.01
C ARG A 160 -17.12 -23.96 -33.21
N PRO A 161 -17.17 -24.50 -34.45
CA PRO A 161 -17.24 -23.67 -35.65
C PRO A 161 -18.39 -22.64 -35.65
N GLU A 162 -19.57 -22.99 -35.13
CA GLU A 162 -20.76 -22.11 -35.15
C GLU A 162 -21.34 -21.82 -33.74
N SER A 163 -20.67 -22.27 -32.67
CA SER A 163 -21.16 -22.11 -31.31
C SER A 163 -20.04 -22.20 -30.27
N ALA A 164 -20.32 -21.87 -29.02
CA ALA A 164 -19.41 -22.05 -27.89
C ALA A 164 -20.21 -22.56 -26.70
N ILE A 165 -19.58 -23.38 -25.87
CA ILE A 165 -20.17 -23.88 -24.64
C ILE A 165 -19.66 -23.02 -23.49
N LEU A 166 -20.60 -22.38 -22.79
CA LEU A 166 -20.35 -21.70 -21.54
C LEU A 166 -20.81 -22.59 -20.38
N ARG A 167 -20.09 -22.54 -19.27
CA ARG A 167 -20.52 -23.14 -18.00
C ARG A 167 -20.74 -22.06 -16.98
N ASP A 168 -21.91 -22.05 -16.35
CA ASP A 168 -22.24 -21.10 -15.30
C ASP A 168 -21.56 -21.44 -13.95
N GLY A 169 -21.73 -20.56 -12.97
CA GLY A 169 -21.21 -20.76 -11.60
C GLY A 169 -21.85 -21.91 -10.82
N GLU A 170 -22.94 -22.50 -11.31
CA GLU A 170 -23.64 -23.65 -10.72
C GLU A 170 -23.24 -24.97 -11.39
N GLY A 171 -22.47 -24.91 -12.48
CA GLY A 171 -21.96 -26.06 -13.22
C GLY A 171 -22.81 -26.45 -14.42
N ASN A 172 -23.90 -25.74 -14.72
CA ASN A 172 -24.73 -26.01 -15.90
C ASN A 172 -24.03 -25.48 -17.15
N SER A 173 -24.11 -26.25 -18.24
CA SER A 173 -23.56 -25.86 -19.53
C SER A 173 -24.64 -25.37 -20.48
N GLU A 174 -24.40 -24.23 -21.12
CA GLU A 174 -25.25 -23.61 -22.13
C GLU A 174 -24.46 -23.48 -23.43
N THR A 175 -25.07 -23.83 -24.55
CA THR A 175 -24.48 -23.61 -25.88
C THR A 175 -25.01 -22.31 -26.47
N ILE A 176 -24.11 -21.39 -26.78
CA ILE A 176 -24.43 -20.12 -27.41
C ILE A 176 -23.96 -20.10 -28.87
N PRO A 177 -24.79 -19.66 -29.82
CA PRO A 177 -24.35 -19.46 -31.19
C PRO A 177 -23.36 -18.29 -31.24
N ASN A 178 -22.30 -18.43 -32.02
CA ASN A 178 -21.40 -17.32 -32.33
C ASN A 178 -20.77 -17.55 -33.69
N ASP A 179 -20.50 -16.46 -34.41
CA ASP A 179 -19.78 -16.45 -35.67
C ASP A 179 -18.29 -16.14 -35.41
N VAL A 180 -18.01 -15.32 -34.39
CA VAL A 180 -16.66 -14.87 -34.01
C VAL A 180 -16.49 -14.85 -32.49
N VAL A 181 -15.26 -15.09 -32.02
CA VAL A 181 -14.90 -15.06 -30.59
C VAL A 181 -13.71 -14.11 -30.37
N PHE A 182 -13.79 -13.22 -29.37
CA PHE A 182 -12.68 -12.38 -28.92
C PHE A 182 -12.20 -12.78 -27.51
N THR A 183 -10.99 -13.32 -27.40
CA THR A 183 -10.36 -13.73 -26.13
C THR A 183 -9.58 -12.58 -25.49
N MET A 184 -10.29 -11.67 -24.82
CA MET A 184 -9.72 -10.47 -24.20
C MET A 184 -9.31 -10.70 -22.72
N ILE A 185 -8.66 -11.83 -22.45
CA ILE A 185 -8.31 -12.32 -21.10
C ILE A 185 -6.93 -11.83 -20.57
N GLY A 186 -6.30 -10.93 -21.32
CA GLY A 186 -5.02 -10.34 -20.98
C GLY A 186 -3.84 -11.02 -21.68
N ARG A 187 -2.65 -10.51 -21.43
CA ARG A 187 -1.41 -11.02 -22.00
C ARG A 187 -0.33 -11.11 -20.93
N GLU A 188 0.68 -11.92 -21.20
CA GLU A 188 1.86 -12.02 -20.36
C GLU A 188 3.00 -11.24 -20.98
N PRO A 189 3.52 -10.21 -20.30
CA PRO A 189 4.68 -9.49 -20.81
C PRO A 189 5.84 -10.47 -20.99
N PRO A 190 6.72 -10.29 -22.00
CA PRO A 190 7.78 -11.25 -22.34
C PRO A 190 8.96 -11.21 -21.35
N LEU A 191 8.67 -11.09 -20.05
CA LEU A 191 9.63 -10.97 -18.97
C LEU A 191 10.46 -12.25 -18.84
N ASP A 192 9.86 -13.43 -19.04
CA ASP A 192 10.59 -14.69 -18.94
C ASP A 192 11.66 -14.84 -20.01
N PHE A 193 11.40 -14.36 -21.22
CA PHE A 193 12.43 -14.29 -22.26
C PHE A 193 13.62 -13.43 -21.81
N PHE A 194 13.35 -12.26 -21.24
CA PHE A 194 14.38 -11.35 -20.73
C PHE A 194 15.13 -11.93 -19.52
N ARG A 195 14.42 -12.58 -18.58
CA ARG A 195 15.01 -13.27 -17.42
C ARG A 195 15.95 -14.39 -17.86
N ARG A 196 15.46 -15.27 -18.74
CA ARG A 196 16.28 -16.35 -19.33
C ARG A 196 17.50 -15.76 -20.04
N SER A 197 17.35 -14.64 -20.73
CA SER A 197 18.43 -13.95 -21.44
C SER A 197 19.34 -13.10 -20.55
N GLY A 198 19.22 -13.18 -19.22
CA GLY A 198 20.08 -12.47 -18.27
C GLY A 198 19.88 -10.95 -18.21
N VAL A 199 18.77 -10.43 -18.76
CA VAL A 199 18.44 -9.00 -18.70
C VAL A 199 17.84 -8.67 -17.34
N ARG A 200 18.38 -7.67 -16.66
CA ARG A 200 17.87 -7.22 -15.36
C ARG A 200 16.57 -6.45 -15.54
N ILE A 201 15.50 -6.93 -14.91
CA ILE A 201 14.20 -6.26 -14.89
C ILE A 201 14.14 -5.32 -13.70
N GLN A 202 13.86 -4.03 -13.97
CA GLN A 202 13.71 -3.03 -12.92
C GLN A 202 12.48 -3.37 -12.05
N GLY A 203 12.67 -3.41 -10.73
CA GLY A 203 11.62 -3.72 -9.76
C GLY A 203 11.67 -5.14 -9.21
N GLU A 204 12.44 -6.05 -9.81
CA GLU A 204 12.70 -7.37 -9.22
C GLU A 204 13.70 -7.27 -8.08
N TRP A 205 13.35 -7.86 -6.94
CA TRP A 205 14.23 -7.87 -5.78
C TRP A 205 15.26 -8.98 -5.91
N GLY A 206 16.53 -8.59 -6.00
CA GLY A 206 17.64 -9.52 -5.88
C GLY A 206 18.07 -9.70 -4.43
N ILE A 207 19.04 -10.60 -4.20
CA ILE A 207 19.62 -10.87 -2.88
C ILE A 207 20.16 -9.61 -2.19
N LYS A 208 20.69 -8.65 -2.97
CA LYS A 208 21.17 -7.35 -2.44
C LYS A 208 20.04 -6.51 -1.85
N ASN A 209 18.85 -6.53 -2.46
CA ASN A 209 17.69 -5.80 -1.94
C ASN A 209 17.18 -6.43 -0.65
N TYR A 210 17.13 -7.76 -0.59
CA TYR A 210 16.78 -8.48 0.63
C TYR A 210 17.80 -8.24 1.75
N ALA A 211 19.10 -8.30 1.44
CA ALA A 211 20.16 -7.99 2.40
C ALA A 211 20.04 -6.54 2.91
N ALA A 212 19.83 -5.57 2.03
CA ALA A 212 19.64 -4.17 2.43
C ALA A 212 18.39 -3.98 3.32
N MET A 213 17.29 -4.66 3.01
CA MET A 213 16.08 -4.64 3.84
C MET A 213 16.36 -5.27 5.21
N ALA A 214 17.04 -6.43 5.25
CA ALA A 214 17.41 -7.07 6.51
C ALA A 214 18.34 -6.18 7.35
N SER A 215 19.36 -5.57 6.75
CA SER A 215 20.25 -4.62 7.43
C SER A 215 19.49 -3.39 7.96
N PHE A 216 18.53 -2.87 7.20
CA PHE A 216 17.70 -1.75 7.65
C PHE A 216 16.80 -2.12 8.82
N ILE A 217 16.20 -3.32 8.80
CA ILE A 217 15.40 -3.85 9.93
C ILE A 217 16.30 -4.01 11.16
N LEU A 218 17.48 -4.60 11.01
CA LEU A 218 18.46 -4.76 12.10
C LEU A 218 18.88 -3.40 12.68
N PHE A 219 19.10 -2.40 11.82
CA PHE A 219 19.37 -1.04 12.27
C PHE A 219 18.19 -0.44 13.06
N CYS A 220 16.95 -0.63 12.62
CA CYS A 220 15.77 -0.16 13.33
C CYS A 220 15.62 -0.84 14.70
N VAL A 221 15.87 -2.14 14.78
CA VAL A 221 15.88 -2.91 16.05
C VAL A 221 16.97 -2.38 16.97
N TRP A 222 18.20 -2.21 16.46
CA TRP A 222 19.30 -1.64 17.21
C TRP A 222 18.96 -0.24 17.74
N MET A 223 18.39 0.63 16.90
CA MET A 223 18.01 1.99 17.29
C MET A 223 16.90 1.99 18.34
N TYR A 224 15.93 1.07 18.24
CA TYR A 224 14.89 0.90 19.27
C TYR A 224 15.50 0.45 20.61
N LEU A 225 16.41 -0.53 20.59
CA LEU A 225 17.09 -1.00 21.80
C LEU A 225 17.98 0.09 22.40
N TRP A 226 18.73 0.80 21.57
CA TRP A 226 19.51 1.95 22.02
C TRP A 226 18.64 3.03 22.69
N LYS A 227 17.43 3.27 22.17
CA LYS A 227 16.49 4.27 22.69
C LYS A 227 15.72 3.83 23.95
N SER A 228 15.26 2.58 24.01
CA SER A 228 14.22 2.12 24.96
C SER A 228 14.67 1.97 26.42
N GLY A 229 15.97 2.16 26.73
CA GLY A 229 16.48 2.02 28.10
C GLY A 229 16.55 0.57 28.58
N GLY A 230 17.27 0.32 29.68
CA GLY A 230 17.17 -0.93 30.47
C GLY A 230 17.65 -2.24 29.82
N ASN A 231 18.14 -2.21 28.58
CA ASN A 231 18.59 -3.39 27.84
C ASN A 231 20.12 -3.44 27.63
N PRO A 232 20.70 -4.59 27.26
CA PRO A 232 22.15 -4.74 27.14
C PRO A 232 22.83 -3.73 26.20
N ILE A 233 22.16 -3.35 25.10
CA ILE A 233 22.71 -2.39 24.13
C ILE A 233 22.75 -0.99 24.76
N ASN A 234 21.65 -0.58 25.38
CA ASN A 234 21.59 0.70 26.08
C ASN A 234 22.63 0.78 27.22
N ASN A 235 22.68 -0.25 28.07
CA ASN A 235 23.60 -0.32 29.21
C ASN A 235 25.07 -0.26 28.76
N PHE A 236 25.39 -0.90 27.63
CA PHE A 236 26.72 -0.82 27.03
C PHE A 236 27.08 0.62 26.64
N TRP A 237 26.14 1.37 26.05
CA TRP A 237 26.34 2.77 25.69
C TRP A 237 26.55 3.68 26.92
N VAL A 238 25.74 3.45 27.97
CA VAL A 238 25.84 4.17 29.24
C VAL A 238 27.20 3.91 29.90
N ALA A 239 27.63 2.65 29.97
CA ALA A 239 28.89 2.24 30.58
C ALA A 239 30.11 2.91 29.93
N HIS A 240 30.08 3.12 28.61
CA HIS A 240 31.15 3.80 27.88
C HIS A 240 31.00 5.33 27.85
N SER A 241 29.95 5.89 28.48
CA SER A 241 29.60 7.31 28.39
C SER A 241 29.55 7.79 26.93
N TRP A 242 29.08 6.96 26.00
CA TRP A 242 28.97 7.36 24.59
C TRP A 242 27.79 8.28 24.37
N PHE A 243 27.81 9.00 23.24
CA PHE A 243 26.71 9.89 22.86
C PHE A 243 25.35 9.18 22.96
N PRO A 244 24.32 9.82 23.57
CA PRO A 244 24.33 11.18 24.13
C PRO A 244 24.73 11.30 25.61
N TYR A 245 25.10 10.20 26.28
CA TYR A 245 25.37 10.18 27.71
C TYR A 245 26.58 11.02 28.13
N ASN A 246 27.57 11.23 27.25
CA ASN A 246 28.66 12.19 27.49
C ASN A 246 28.22 13.65 27.60
N LEU A 247 27.04 14.02 27.08
CA LEU A 247 26.59 15.41 27.05
C LEU A 247 26.24 15.96 28.43
N SER A 248 25.90 15.08 29.38
CA SER A 248 25.72 15.45 30.79
C SER A 248 26.94 16.19 31.36
N LYS A 249 28.15 15.76 30.99
CA LYS A 249 29.40 16.42 31.39
C LYS A 249 29.66 17.70 30.61
N ALA A 250 29.34 17.71 29.31
CA ALA A 250 29.58 18.86 28.44
C ALA A 250 28.68 20.06 28.77
N PHE A 251 27.44 19.81 29.19
CA PHE A 251 26.43 20.85 29.46
C PHE A 251 26.04 20.98 30.93
N SER A 252 26.87 20.48 31.86
CA SER A 252 26.60 20.52 33.31
C SER A 252 26.18 21.91 33.80
N HIS A 253 26.92 22.95 33.40
CA HIS A 253 26.65 24.35 33.75
C HIS A 253 25.26 24.85 33.29
N LEU A 254 24.74 24.36 32.15
CA LEU A 254 23.39 24.70 31.69
C LEU A 254 22.33 23.93 32.49
N MET A 255 22.62 22.68 32.83
CA MET A 255 21.71 21.79 33.55
C MET A 255 21.48 22.21 35.01
N GLU A 256 22.40 22.96 35.61
CA GLU A 256 22.24 23.55 36.95
C GLU A 256 21.02 24.48 37.07
N ASN A 257 20.58 25.08 35.96
CA ASN A 257 19.38 25.92 35.91
C ASN A 257 18.29 25.31 35.01
N PRO A 258 17.60 24.25 35.45
CA PRO A 258 16.57 23.58 34.66
C PRO A 258 15.35 24.46 34.39
N LYS A 259 15.14 25.54 35.15
CA LYS A 259 14.07 26.53 34.91
C LYS A 259 14.30 27.35 33.65
N SER A 260 15.56 27.49 33.22
CA SER A 260 15.89 28.12 31.95
C SER A 260 15.56 27.18 30.78
N LEU A 261 15.14 27.75 29.64
CA LEU A 261 14.84 26.96 28.44
C LEU A 261 16.07 26.18 27.96
N LEU A 262 17.25 26.82 27.97
CA LEU A 262 18.50 26.18 27.58
C LEU A 262 18.89 25.04 28.54
N GLY A 263 18.70 25.22 29.85
CA GLY A 263 18.95 24.17 30.84
C GLY A 263 18.02 22.98 30.67
N THR A 264 16.73 23.22 30.42
CA THR A 264 15.78 22.15 30.08
C THR A 264 16.24 21.39 28.83
N ILE A 265 16.55 22.09 27.74
CA ILE A 265 17.00 21.47 26.49
C ILE A 265 18.30 20.67 26.71
N ALA A 266 19.24 21.19 27.49
CA ALA A 266 20.49 20.51 27.81
C ALA A 266 20.23 19.17 28.53
N ILE A 267 19.27 19.13 29.46
CA ILE A 267 18.84 17.89 30.12
C ILE A 267 18.21 16.93 29.09
N SER A 268 17.28 17.40 28.26
CA SER A 268 16.59 16.56 27.28
C SER A 268 17.56 15.98 26.24
N MET A 269 18.58 16.74 25.85
CA MET A 269 19.67 16.30 24.96
C MET A 269 20.51 15.17 25.56
N THR A 270 20.43 14.85 26.86
CA THR A 270 21.10 13.66 27.40
C THR A 270 20.37 12.36 27.08
N GLN A 271 19.12 12.43 26.59
CA GLN A 271 18.30 11.27 26.32
C GLN A 271 18.39 10.83 24.84
N PRO A 272 18.58 9.53 24.54
CA PRO A 272 18.49 9.01 23.17
C PRO A 272 17.15 9.32 22.47
N ALA A 273 16.07 9.34 23.24
CA ALA A 273 14.72 9.59 22.74
C ALA A 273 14.55 11.00 22.13
N PHE A 274 15.27 12.00 22.65
CA PHE A 274 15.33 13.35 22.09
C PHE A 274 15.84 13.33 20.64
N TYR A 275 16.97 12.65 20.39
CA TYR A 275 17.56 12.57 19.05
C TYR A 275 16.74 11.73 18.08
N TYR A 276 16.10 10.66 18.57
CA TYR A 276 15.13 9.92 17.75
C TYR A 276 13.98 10.83 17.31
N GLY A 277 13.38 11.58 18.25
CA GLY A 277 12.30 12.52 17.96
C GLY A 277 12.74 13.63 17.00
N LEU A 278 13.93 14.20 17.23
CA LEU A 278 14.52 15.23 16.38
C LEU A 278 14.77 14.72 14.96
N ALA A 279 15.40 13.55 14.82
CA ALA A 279 15.67 12.94 13.51
C ALA A 279 14.36 12.68 12.76
N TYR A 280 13.34 12.16 13.44
CA TYR A 280 12.03 11.93 12.85
C TYR A 280 11.37 13.23 12.39
N ALA A 281 11.38 14.27 13.24
CA ALA A 281 10.85 15.59 12.91
C ALA A 281 11.58 16.24 11.74
N LEU A 282 12.91 16.11 11.67
CA LEU A 282 13.71 16.61 10.56
C LEU A 282 13.41 15.87 9.26
N ILE A 283 13.30 14.54 9.29
CA ILE A 283 12.95 13.74 8.10
C ILE A 283 11.57 14.15 7.58
N VAL A 284 10.54 14.19 8.43
CA VAL A 284 9.19 14.59 8.02
C VAL A 284 9.18 16.02 7.48
N SER A 285 9.91 16.94 8.09
CA SER A 285 9.99 18.35 7.65
C SER A 285 10.70 18.50 6.31
N ILE A 286 11.89 17.90 6.15
CA ILE A 286 12.71 18.00 4.94
C ILE A 286 11.99 17.34 3.76
N PHE A 287 11.51 16.10 3.94
CA PHE A 287 10.81 15.40 2.87
C PHE A 287 9.41 15.95 2.63
N GLY A 288 8.76 16.49 3.66
CA GLY A 288 7.49 17.22 3.51
C GLY A 288 7.66 18.48 2.70
N TRP A 289 8.69 19.29 2.96
CA TRP A 289 9.01 20.44 2.12
C TRP A 289 9.29 20.05 0.67
N ARG A 290 10.07 18.98 0.45
CA ARG A 290 10.31 18.44 -0.91
C ARG A 290 9.02 17.98 -1.59
N ARG A 291 8.09 17.39 -0.84
CA ARG A 291 6.77 16.98 -1.36
C ARG A 291 5.95 18.20 -1.79
N ILE A 292 5.88 19.25 -0.97
CA ILE A 292 5.18 20.50 -1.29
C ILE A 292 5.78 21.15 -2.54
N ALA A 293 7.12 21.22 -2.60
CA ALA A 293 7.82 21.81 -3.74
C ALA A 293 7.52 21.08 -5.06
N ARG A 294 7.32 19.76 -5.01
CA ARG A 294 7.01 18.90 -6.16
C ARG A 294 5.53 18.94 -6.55
N ARG A 295 4.62 18.86 -5.58
CA ARG A 295 3.16 18.79 -5.80
C ARG A 295 2.51 20.06 -5.26
N ARG A 296 2.59 21.14 -6.03
CA ARG A 296 2.11 22.48 -5.65
C ARG A 296 0.59 22.62 -5.75
N THR A 297 -0.15 21.84 -4.96
CA THR A 297 -1.61 21.95 -4.83
C THR A 297 -1.99 22.39 -3.43
N PRO A 298 -3.06 23.20 -3.25
CA PRO A 298 -3.48 23.66 -1.93
C PRO A 298 -3.75 22.52 -0.94
N TYR A 299 -4.32 21.43 -1.44
CA TYR A 299 -4.60 20.23 -0.65
C TYR A 299 -3.31 19.59 -0.11
N VAL A 300 -2.35 19.26 -0.98
CA VAL A 300 -1.09 18.62 -0.55
C VAL A 300 -0.29 19.52 0.38
N THR A 301 -0.30 20.84 0.12
CA THR A 301 0.35 21.80 1.01
C THR A 301 -0.27 21.80 2.41
N LYS A 302 -1.60 21.92 2.52
CA LYS A 302 -2.29 21.90 3.83
C LYS A 302 -2.08 20.58 4.56
N GLN A 303 -2.22 19.45 3.87
CA GLN A 303 -2.01 18.12 4.44
C GLN A 303 -0.58 17.95 4.97
N THR A 304 0.40 18.31 4.15
CA THR A 304 1.81 18.13 4.51
C THR A 304 2.22 19.08 5.64
N LEU A 305 1.71 20.32 5.65
CA LEU A 305 1.91 21.24 6.76
C LEU A 305 1.27 20.72 8.06
N ALA A 306 0.06 20.16 8.01
CA ALA A 306 -0.57 19.56 9.19
C ALA A 306 0.30 18.43 9.77
N LEU A 307 0.79 17.53 8.92
CA LEU A 307 1.68 16.44 9.32
C LEU A 307 3.00 16.93 9.92
N ILE A 308 3.62 17.96 9.32
CA ILE A 308 4.85 18.58 9.86
C ILE A 308 4.57 19.22 11.22
N LEU A 309 3.49 20.00 11.33
CA LEU A 309 3.15 20.70 12.57
C LEU A 309 2.86 19.71 13.70
N ILE A 310 2.13 18.63 13.42
CA ILE A 310 1.84 17.59 14.42
C ILE A 310 3.12 16.81 14.78
N GLN A 311 4.00 16.53 13.82
CA GLN A 311 5.25 15.85 14.12
C GLN A 311 6.23 16.72 14.94
N VAL A 312 6.30 18.01 14.66
CA VAL A 312 7.27 18.92 15.28
C VAL A 312 6.75 19.40 16.64
N ILE A 313 5.48 19.80 16.74
CA ILE A 313 4.96 20.46 17.94
C ILE A 313 4.55 19.42 18.98
N PRO A 314 3.42 18.70 18.86
CA PRO A 314 2.96 17.80 19.93
C PRO A 314 3.79 16.52 20.07
N LEU A 315 4.50 16.08 19.03
CA LEU A 315 5.29 14.83 19.08
C LEU A 315 6.78 15.01 19.37
N PHE A 316 7.32 16.22 19.29
CA PHE A 316 8.71 16.50 19.62
C PHE A 316 8.87 17.65 20.62
N ILE A 317 8.49 18.88 20.25
CA ILE A 317 8.67 20.06 21.12
C ILE A 317 7.91 19.89 22.43
N LEU A 318 6.66 19.42 22.39
CA LEU A 318 5.81 19.29 23.57
C LEU A 318 6.40 18.34 24.63
N PRO A 319 6.70 17.05 24.33
CA PRO A 319 7.23 16.12 25.32
C PRO A 319 8.65 16.40 25.77
N TYR A 320 9.52 16.91 24.87
CA TYR A 320 10.95 17.02 25.15
C TYR A 320 11.43 18.43 25.48
N ILE A 321 10.62 19.47 25.29
CA ILE A 321 11.05 20.85 25.57
C ILE A 321 10.00 21.56 26.41
N LEU A 322 8.77 21.67 25.90
CA LEU A 322 7.75 22.53 26.49
C LEU A 322 7.24 21.99 27.83
N LEU A 323 6.81 20.73 27.91
CA LEU A 323 6.29 20.17 29.17
C LEU A 323 7.36 20.07 30.27
N PRO A 324 8.59 19.59 30.00
CA PRO A 324 9.65 19.64 31.00
C PRO A 324 9.93 21.06 31.50
N TRP A 325 10.02 22.03 30.59
CA TRP A 325 10.29 23.43 30.94
C TRP A 325 9.17 24.03 31.80
N MET A 326 7.91 23.81 31.42
CA MET A 326 6.74 24.20 32.22
C MET A 326 6.75 23.52 33.60
N GLY A 327 7.15 22.26 33.66
CA GLY A 327 7.31 21.49 34.88
C GLY A 327 8.34 22.09 35.84
N HIS A 328 9.55 22.39 35.35
CA HIS A 328 10.62 23.01 36.15
C HIS A 328 10.22 24.39 36.68
N ASN A 329 9.41 25.12 35.93
CA ASN A 329 8.90 26.43 36.34
C ASN A 329 7.62 26.37 37.20
N GLY A 330 7.07 25.18 37.44
CA GLY A 330 5.84 25.01 38.23
C GLY A 330 4.57 25.55 37.57
N TRP A 331 4.57 25.70 36.23
CA TRP A 331 3.42 26.20 35.47
C TRP A 331 2.37 25.12 35.18
N LEU A 332 2.72 23.84 35.35
CA LEU A 332 1.76 22.75 35.25
C LEU A 332 1.01 22.57 36.57
N PRO A 333 -0.33 22.60 36.58
CA PRO A 333 -1.10 22.26 37.76
C PRO A 333 -0.72 20.86 38.26
N ARG A 334 -0.42 20.73 39.55
CA ARG A 334 0.08 19.48 40.13
C ARG A 334 -0.88 18.31 39.88
N THR A 335 -2.19 18.55 40.01
CA THR A 335 -3.23 17.55 39.73
C THR A 335 -3.18 17.05 38.29
N PHE A 336 -3.02 17.94 37.31
CA PHE A 336 -2.89 17.57 35.91
C PHE A 336 -1.59 16.78 35.66
N ALA A 337 -0.48 17.24 36.23
CA ALA A 337 0.81 16.57 36.08
C ALA A 337 0.79 15.16 36.69
N ASP A 338 0.20 14.96 37.87
CA ASP A 338 0.13 13.65 38.52
C ASP A 338 -0.79 12.67 37.77
N ILE A 339 -1.83 13.17 37.08
CA ILE A 339 -2.73 12.34 36.27
C ILE A 339 -2.06 11.84 34.98
N PHE A 340 -1.29 12.69 34.30
CA PHE A 340 -0.76 12.38 32.95
C PHE A 340 0.74 12.08 32.92
N PHE A 341 1.52 12.59 33.87
CA PHE A 341 2.98 12.54 33.88
C PHE A 341 3.48 12.12 35.27
N PRO A 342 3.39 10.82 35.60
CA PRO A 342 3.78 10.32 36.91
C PRO A 342 5.27 10.60 37.20
N VAL A 343 5.59 10.71 38.49
CA VAL A 343 6.95 10.97 38.99
C VAL A 343 7.77 9.69 38.90
N VAL A 344 8.99 9.81 38.38
CA VAL A 344 9.92 8.67 38.20
C VAL A 344 11.36 9.10 38.46
N ASP A 345 12.19 8.15 38.88
CA ASP A 345 13.60 8.39 39.21
C ASP A 345 14.55 8.18 38.02
N TYR A 346 14.09 7.47 36.98
CA TYR A 346 14.92 7.13 35.83
C TYR A 346 14.96 8.24 34.75
N ASP A 347 13.93 9.09 34.69
CA ASP A 347 13.87 10.20 33.73
C ASP A 347 14.59 11.43 34.33
N PRO A 348 15.56 12.05 33.63
CA PRO A 348 16.28 13.24 34.09
C PRO A 348 15.40 14.46 34.42
N HIS A 349 14.17 14.51 33.91
CA HIS A 349 13.21 15.57 34.25
C HIS A 349 12.32 15.22 35.46
N GLY A 350 12.47 14.02 36.04
CA GLY A 350 11.73 13.53 37.20
C GLY A 350 10.29 13.11 36.93
N ARG A 351 9.81 13.23 35.68
CA ARG A 351 8.46 12.85 35.25
C ARG A 351 8.45 12.38 33.80
N GLU A 352 7.52 11.48 33.48
CA GLU A 352 7.37 10.87 32.16
C GLU A 352 6.64 11.78 31.14
N TYR A 353 7.18 12.98 30.86
CA TYR A 353 6.56 13.93 29.91
C TYR A 353 6.45 13.38 28.47
N TRP A 354 7.28 12.40 28.12
CA TRP A 354 7.23 11.70 26.84
C TRP A 354 5.87 11.01 26.57
N ARG A 355 5.09 10.71 27.61
CA ARG A 355 3.73 10.18 27.49
C ARG A 355 2.77 11.10 26.74
N ALA A 356 3.09 12.39 26.65
CA ALA A 356 2.31 13.38 25.90
C ALA A 356 2.15 13.02 24.41
N ALA A 357 3.03 12.18 23.85
CA ALA A 357 2.83 11.62 22.51
C ALA A 357 1.48 10.89 22.36
N GLY A 358 0.94 10.33 23.44
CA GLY A 358 -0.37 9.69 23.48
C GLY A 358 -1.56 10.65 23.25
N PHE A 359 -1.38 11.97 23.35
CA PHE A 359 -2.44 12.92 22.96
C PHE A 359 -2.69 12.92 21.45
N ILE A 360 -1.71 12.49 20.66
CA ILE A 360 -1.80 12.39 19.20
C ILE A 360 -1.88 10.93 18.76
N LEU A 361 -1.06 10.07 19.35
CA LEU A 361 -0.95 8.66 18.98
C LEU A 361 -1.94 7.84 19.83
N ALA A 362 -3.09 7.54 19.26
CA ALA A 362 -4.13 6.75 19.92
C ALA A 362 -3.72 5.29 20.14
N TRP A 363 -4.36 4.61 21.09
CA TRP A 363 -4.24 3.17 21.25
C TRP A 363 -4.81 2.43 20.02
N PRO A 364 -4.18 1.34 19.52
CA PRO A 364 -3.04 0.62 20.08
C PRO A 364 -1.66 1.12 19.61
N LEU A 365 -1.59 2.20 18.83
CA LEU A 365 -0.32 2.69 18.27
C LEU A 365 0.66 3.13 19.36
N PHE A 366 0.16 3.78 20.42
CA PHE A 366 0.96 4.15 21.59
C PHE A 366 0.54 3.35 22.83
N ILE A 367 1.11 2.16 22.94
CA ILE A 367 0.75 1.16 23.95
C ILE A 367 1.17 1.53 25.38
N HIS A 368 2.22 2.35 25.52
CA HIS A 368 2.88 2.61 26.81
C HIS A 368 1.99 3.32 27.84
N ASN A 369 0.97 4.06 27.41
CA ASN A 369 0.03 4.73 28.31
C ASN A 369 -1.06 3.81 28.88
N VAL A 370 -1.18 2.60 28.33
CA VAL A 370 -2.13 1.58 28.78
C VAL A 370 -1.39 0.44 29.47
N PHE A 371 -0.16 0.12 29.09
CA PHE A 371 0.58 -1.03 29.62
C PHE A 371 1.46 -0.65 30.82
N THR A 372 0.87 -0.05 31.85
CA THR A 372 1.55 0.42 33.06
C THR A 372 1.27 -0.47 34.27
N ASN A 373 2.19 -0.53 35.23
CA ASN A 373 2.07 -1.41 36.41
C ASN A 373 0.75 -1.16 37.15
N GLU A 374 0.44 0.11 37.35
CA GLU A 374 -0.84 0.58 37.87
C GLU A 374 -1.63 1.30 36.76
N PRO A 375 -2.97 1.26 36.79
CA PRO A 375 -3.79 1.91 35.78
C PRO A 375 -3.64 3.44 35.84
N LEU A 376 -3.11 4.04 34.77
CA LEU A 376 -3.11 5.49 34.58
C LEU A 376 -4.48 5.94 34.07
N TRP A 377 -5.43 6.15 34.99
CA TRP A 377 -6.84 6.44 34.66
C TRP A 377 -7.03 7.60 33.68
N GLY A 378 -6.26 8.69 33.81
CA GLY A 378 -6.33 9.81 32.87
C GLY A 378 -6.02 9.39 31.43
N TRP A 379 -4.99 8.57 31.26
CA TRP A 379 -4.63 8.01 29.95
C TRP A 379 -5.63 6.98 29.44
N LEU A 380 -6.18 6.13 30.31
CA LEU A 380 -7.22 5.17 29.90
C LEU A 380 -8.45 5.88 29.33
N VAL A 381 -8.89 6.98 29.96
CA VAL A 381 -10.00 7.81 29.47
C VAL A 381 -9.64 8.45 28.13
N VAL A 382 -8.45 9.06 28.01
CA VAL A 382 -8.00 9.68 26.75
C VAL A 382 -7.92 8.65 25.63
N CYS A 383 -7.31 7.50 25.85
CA CYS A 383 -7.20 6.43 24.86
C CYS A 383 -8.59 5.91 24.45
N PHE A 384 -9.51 5.72 25.40
CA PHE A 384 -10.87 5.31 25.09
C PHE A 384 -11.58 6.33 24.20
N LEU A 385 -11.54 7.61 24.57
CA LEU A 385 -12.17 8.68 23.80
C LEU A 385 -11.54 8.81 22.41
N GLN A 386 -10.22 8.77 22.30
CA GLN A 386 -9.55 8.84 21.00
C GLN A 386 -9.94 7.68 20.09
N THR A 387 -9.82 6.44 20.57
CA THR A 387 -9.99 5.24 19.75
C THR A 387 -11.45 4.95 19.40
N PHE A 388 -12.37 5.15 20.35
CA PHE A 388 -13.77 4.74 20.17
C PHE A 388 -14.73 5.90 19.86
N VAL A 389 -14.30 7.16 20.05
CA VAL A 389 -15.16 8.33 19.81
C VAL A 389 -14.55 9.23 18.74
N LEU A 390 -13.38 9.81 18.98
CA LEU A 390 -12.81 10.86 18.13
C LEU A 390 -12.37 10.33 16.76
N ILE A 391 -11.63 9.22 16.69
CA ILE A 391 -11.18 8.64 15.41
C ILE A 391 -12.37 8.14 14.59
N PRO A 392 -13.33 7.37 15.12
CA PRO A 392 -14.53 6.97 14.38
C PRO A 392 -15.35 8.16 13.89
N ALA A 393 -15.54 9.20 14.71
CA ALA A 393 -16.22 10.43 14.29
C ALA A 393 -15.46 11.13 13.15
N MET A 394 -14.15 11.26 13.28
CA MET A 394 -13.28 11.84 12.25
C MET A 394 -13.37 11.05 10.92
N ILE A 395 -13.41 9.72 10.98
CA ILE A 395 -13.57 8.86 9.81
C ILE A 395 -14.98 9.01 9.22
N TYR A 396 -16.01 9.16 10.05
CA TYR A 396 -17.39 9.35 9.60
C TYR A 396 -17.54 10.67 8.82
N PHE A 397 -16.96 11.77 9.33
CA PHE A 397 -17.09 13.09 8.68
C PHE A 397 -16.11 13.32 7.52
N TRP A 398 -14.90 12.76 7.57
CA TRP A 398 -13.82 13.07 6.60
C TRP A 398 -13.21 11.84 5.91
N GLY A 399 -13.71 10.65 6.18
CA GLY A 399 -13.29 9.41 5.53
C GLY A 399 -12.09 8.71 6.18
N LYS A 400 -11.81 7.48 5.70
CA LYS A 400 -10.83 6.54 6.27
C LYS A 400 -9.37 7.04 6.31
N GLY A 401 -9.05 8.09 5.56
CA GLY A 401 -7.71 8.67 5.47
C GLY A 401 -7.47 9.85 6.42
N ALA A 402 -8.46 10.31 7.18
CA ALA A 402 -8.34 11.54 7.97
C ALA A 402 -7.23 11.45 9.03
N TYR A 403 -7.26 10.44 9.91
CA TYR A 403 -6.24 10.30 10.94
C TYR A 403 -4.86 9.95 10.36
N CYS A 404 -4.78 8.91 9.53
CA CYS A 404 -3.50 8.44 8.98
C CYS A 404 -2.87 9.46 8.02
N GLY A 405 -3.67 10.19 7.25
CA GLY A 405 -3.18 11.13 6.23
C GLY A 405 -2.91 12.54 6.75
N TRP A 406 -3.40 12.91 7.94
CA TRP A 406 -3.29 14.29 8.45
C TRP A 406 -2.70 14.42 9.85
N ILE A 407 -2.72 13.36 10.66
CA ILE A 407 -2.38 13.44 12.09
C ILE A 407 -1.29 12.45 12.50
N CYS A 408 -1.42 11.19 12.09
CA CYS A 408 -0.56 10.12 12.57
C CYS A 408 0.90 10.30 12.13
N SER A 409 1.84 10.14 13.06
CA SER A 409 3.30 10.20 12.81
C SER A 409 3.77 9.22 11.73
N CYS A 410 3.34 7.95 11.81
CA CYS A 410 3.69 6.93 10.81
C CYS A 410 3.16 7.31 9.42
N GLY A 411 1.97 7.89 9.38
CA GLY A 411 1.37 8.45 8.17
C GLY A 411 2.16 9.63 7.63
N ALA A 412 2.68 10.50 8.50
CA ALA A 412 3.54 11.61 8.10
C ALA A 412 4.77 11.12 7.32
N LEU A 413 5.44 10.06 7.80
CA LEU A 413 6.59 9.49 7.10
C LEU A 413 6.19 8.85 5.76
N ALA A 414 5.05 8.14 5.72
CA ALA A 414 4.54 7.50 4.50
C ALA A 414 4.13 8.54 3.43
N GLU A 415 3.47 9.61 3.84
CA GLU A 415 3.04 10.69 2.95
C GLU A 415 4.19 11.57 2.50
N THR A 416 5.24 11.75 3.31
CA THR A 416 6.40 12.60 2.98
C THR A 416 7.52 11.82 2.29
N LEU A 417 8.34 11.11 3.05
CA LEU A 417 9.45 10.31 2.55
C LEU A 417 8.98 9.22 1.57
N GLY A 418 7.83 8.59 1.85
CA GLY A 418 7.27 7.52 1.04
C GLY A 418 6.67 7.96 -0.30
N ASP A 419 6.37 9.25 -0.52
CA ASP A 419 5.69 9.75 -1.72
C ASP A 419 6.38 9.32 -3.03
N THR A 420 7.72 9.37 -3.06
CA THR A 420 8.53 8.99 -4.24
C THR A 420 8.61 7.50 -4.50
N HIS A 421 8.13 6.68 -3.57
CA HIS A 421 8.36 5.25 -3.57
C HIS A 421 7.07 4.43 -3.65
N ARG A 422 5.91 5.08 -3.80
CA ARG A 422 4.61 4.40 -3.96
C ARG A 422 4.58 3.39 -5.10
N THR A 423 5.27 3.69 -6.21
CA THR A 423 5.37 2.80 -7.38
C THR A 423 6.16 1.51 -7.11
N LYS A 424 6.97 1.48 -6.05
CA LYS A 424 7.75 0.30 -5.64
C LYS A 424 6.96 -0.65 -4.75
N MET A 425 5.73 -0.28 -4.35
CA MET A 425 4.91 -1.12 -3.50
C MET A 425 4.58 -2.43 -4.25
N PRO A 426 4.75 -3.60 -3.61
CA PRO A 426 4.39 -4.86 -4.25
C PRO A 426 2.87 -4.96 -4.49
N HIS A 427 2.47 -5.38 -5.68
CA HIS A 427 1.06 -5.54 -6.06
C HIS A 427 0.70 -7.01 -6.26
N GLY A 428 -0.57 -7.35 -6.05
CA GLY A 428 -1.13 -8.67 -6.37
C GLY A 428 -1.86 -9.33 -5.21
N PRO A 429 -2.51 -10.50 -5.46
CA PRO A 429 -3.39 -11.14 -4.48
C PRO A 429 -2.71 -11.47 -3.14
N LYS A 430 -1.43 -11.87 -3.18
CA LYS A 430 -0.65 -12.18 -1.98
C LYS A 430 -0.46 -10.96 -1.07
N TRP A 431 -0.12 -9.81 -1.66
CA TRP A 431 0.11 -8.57 -0.93
C TRP A 431 -1.20 -7.96 -0.41
N ASN A 432 -2.29 -8.08 -1.17
CA ASN A 432 -3.62 -7.70 -0.69
C ASN A 432 -4.05 -8.53 0.53
N ARG A 433 -3.74 -9.85 0.56
CA ARG A 433 -3.99 -10.67 1.77
C ARG A 433 -3.11 -10.24 2.94
N LEU A 434 -1.87 -9.82 2.70
CA LEU A 434 -0.99 -9.33 3.76
C LEU A 434 -1.49 -8.03 4.42
N ASN A 435 -2.35 -7.25 3.76
CA ASN A 435 -2.99 -6.10 4.41
C ASN A 435 -3.85 -6.51 5.62
N MET A 436 -4.33 -7.76 5.66
CA MET A 436 -5.07 -8.31 6.79
C MET A 436 -4.19 -8.60 8.01
N ALA A 437 -2.87 -8.57 7.89
CA ALA A 437 -1.96 -8.73 9.02
C ALA A 437 -2.21 -7.67 10.12
N GLY A 438 -2.67 -6.47 9.73
CA GLY A 438 -3.06 -5.44 10.70
C GLY A 438 -4.21 -5.88 11.63
N GLN A 439 -5.15 -6.68 11.13
CA GLN A 439 -6.23 -7.22 11.97
C GLN A 439 -5.73 -8.27 12.96
N VAL A 440 -4.76 -9.09 12.54
CA VAL A 440 -4.10 -10.07 13.42
C VAL A 440 -3.33 -9.35 14.53
N ILE A 441 -2.56 -8.30 14.18
CA ILE A 441 -1.85 -7.47 15.17
C ILE A 441 -2.84 -6.82 16.14
N LEU A 442 -3.97 -6.31 15.65
CA LEU A 442 -5.00 -5.71 16.49
C LEU A 442 -5.64 -6.75 17.44
N PHE A 443 -5.92 -7.95 16.96
CA PHE A 443 -6.41 -9.06 17.78
C PHE A 443 -5.44 -9.36 18.94
N PHE A 444 -4.14 -9.48 18.64
CA PHE A 444 -3.12 -9.64 19.68
C PHE A 444 -3.06 -8.44 20.63
N GLY A 445 -3.22 -7.21 20.12
CA GLY A 445 -3.31 -6.00 20.95
C GLY A 445 -4.46 -6.05 21.96
N PHE A 446 -5.66 -6.47 21.53
CA PHE A 446 -6.81 -6.65 22.43
C PHE A 446 -6.61 -7.81 23.41
N PHE A 447 -6.03 -8.92 22.96
CA PHE A 447 -5.70 -10.05 23.82
C PHE A 447 -4.71 -9.64 24.93
N LEU A 448 -3.64 -8.93 24.56
CA LEU A 448 -2.67 -8.39 25.52
C LEU A 448 -3.31 -7.37 26.46
N LEU A 449 -4.24 -6.55 25.97
CA LEU A 449 -4.99 -5.61 26.80
C LEU A 449 -5.86 -6.35 27.83
N LEU A 450 -6.56 -7.40 27.43
CA LEU A 450 -7.35 -8.23 28.34
C LEU A 450 -6.46 -8.85 29.42
N LEU A 451 -5.33 -9.45 29.04
CA LEU A 451 -4.36 -9.98 30.00
C LEU A 451 -3.85 -8.90 30.96
N ARG A 452 -3.62 -7.68 30.47
CA ARG A 452 -3.18 -6.56 31.31
C ARG A 452 -4.26 -6.12 32.30
N ILE A 453 -5.52 -6.05 31.88
CA ILE A 453 -6.66 -5.75 32.77
C ILE A 453 -6.79 -6.82 33.85
N LEU A 454 -6.70 -8.11 33.50
CA LEU A 454 -6.74 -9.21 34.47
C LEU A 454 -5.58 -9.13 35.47
N ALA A 455 -4.40 -8.69 35.04
CA ALA A 455 -3.27 -8.45 35.94
C ALA A 455 -3.55 -7.33 36.95
N TRP A 456 -4.19 -6.21 36.54
CA TRP A 456 -4.60 -5.15 37.46
C TRP A 456 -5.67 -5.60 38.46
N LEU A 457 -6.54 -6.53 38.06
CA LEU A 457 -7.56 -7.13 38.93
C LEU A 457 -7.01 -8.19 39.89
N GLY A 458 -5.69 -8.44 39.90
CA GLY A 458 -5.05 -9.34 40.84
C GLY A 458 -5.19 -10.82 40.53
N VAL A 459 -5.47 -11.19 39.27
CA VAL A 459 -5.56 -12.61 38.87
C VAL A 459 -4.20 -13.30 39.09
N PRO A 460 -4.14 -14.37 39.91
CA PRO A 460 -2.88 -15.04 40.26
C PRO A 460 -2.11 -15.55 39.03
N GLY A 461 -0.78 -15.39 39.05
CA GLY A 461 0.10 -15.82 37.95
C GLY A 461 0.25 -14.82 36.79
N LEU A 462 -0.68 -13.87 36.63
CA LEU A 462 -0.60 -12.84 35.56
C LEU A 462 0.23 -11.61 35.95
N GLY A 463 0.38 -11.32 37.25
CA GLY A 463 1.26 -10.24 37.73
C GLY A 463 2.73 -10.44 37.31
N GLY A 464 3.21 -11.69 37.33
CA GLY A 464 4.59 -12.04 36.93
C GLY A 464 4.84 -11.93 35.42
N VAL A 465 3.83 -12.17 34.58
CA VAL A 465 3.92 -12.09 33.11
C VAL A 465 4.23 -10.66 32.64
N PHE A 466 3.72 -9.66 33.34
CA PHE A 466 3.94 -8.24 33.02
C PHE A 466 5.04 -7.57 33.88
N TYR A 467 5.48 -8.19 34.97
CA TYR A 467 6.59 -7.70 35.79
C TYR A 467 7.88 -7.57 34.96
N HIS A 468 8.20 -8.59 34.15
CA HIS A 468 9.38 -8.57 33.26
C HIS A 468 9.26 -7.67 32.02
N LEU A 469 8.05 -7.20 31.68
CA LEU A 469 7.83 -6.26 30.59
C LEU A 469 8.01 -4.80 31.02
N ASN A 470 7.97 -4.50 32.32
CA ASN A 470 8.00 -3.13 32.85
C ASN A 470 9.22 -2.78 33.71
N ASP A 471 10.00 -3.73 34.22
CA ASP A 471 11.26 -3.42 34.95
C ASP A 471 12.41 -2.90 34.05
N LYS A 472 12.16 -2.63 32.77
CA LYS A 472 13.18 -2.25 31.79
C LYS A 472 12.80 -1.09 30.86
N VAL A 473 11.75 -0.33 31.19
CA VAL A 473 11.43 0.96 30.56
C VAL A 473 11.77 2.07 31.53
#